data_AF-A0A819CBL1-F1
#
_entry.id   AF-A0A819CBL1-F1
#
_cell.length_a   1.000
_cell.length_b   1.000
_cell.length_c   1.000
_cell.angle_alpha   90.00
_cell.angle_beta   90.00
_cell.angle_gamma   90.00
#
_symmetry.space_group_name_H-M   'P 1'
#
loop_
_entity.id
_entity.type
_entity.pdbx_description
1 polymer ?
#
loop_
_entity_poly.entity_id
_entity_poly.type
_entity_poly.pdbx_seq_one_letter_code
_entity_poly.pdbx_strand_id
1 'polypeptide(L)'
;MSENKIMNYDQTIKLVKEWCKKGERIVFTNGCFDIVHLGHIDYLEKARQLGDKLIVALNTDKSTSQIKGLQRPVINEYARARHMAALQFVDIVTLFDELTPIILIEAIQPNILVKGGDYTNETIIGADFVIQNGGTVQTIPLIREKIRSGLIASGSILVDYIVSIDDWPMENCTAFIQDKVQMTNGGAPYNIVKNLRTMKVDFPLLLIRLIENDFNGKWIIDDYIKSNIDINQLEITSCTYVMSVKNTNRRTFFHQQGTNGLLDEKHFNFSGTNAKLFYLGPLTQLNRLDTFNNNDKRTNASKVLENAPLHAKSSLPFIDHLIINETEAGLIFTKNITSDNLYEIKQIANDLIDSGVRKTVTIHFTEGAILMTNDKNLFLQGSIILPEEFEGVMDVGVGVSVIHKSDLHPHAHSQDLLPEDETVLERIVELKEIFPESVQNSVGKSNRAVINTSKFAYIKGRTIA
;
A
#
# COMPACT_ATOMS: atom_id res chain seq x y z
N MET A 1 -43.90 6.39 -2.79
CA MET A 1 -42.50 6.65 -2.40
C MET A 1 -41.82 5.33 -2.06
N SER A 2 -40.53 5.29 -1.73
CA SER A 2 -39.85 4.03 -1.38
C SER A 2 -40.33 3.43 -0.05
N GLU A 3 -40.84 4.25 0.89
CA GLU A 3 -41.62 3.79 2.06
C GLU A 3 -42.67 2.74 1.71
N ASN A 4 -43.38 2.91 0.58
CA ASN A 4 -44.46 2.01 0.16
C ASN A 4 -44.00 0.58 -0.17
N LYS A 5 -42.69 0.34 -0.35
CA LYS A 5 -42.11 -1.00 -0.54
C LYS A 5 -41.68 -1.65 0.76
N ILE A 6 -41.55 -0.89 1.86
CA ILE A 6 -41.17 -1.40 3.17
C ILE A 6 -42.43 -1.93 3.83
N MET A 7 -42.49 -3.23 4.06
CA MET A 7 -43.68 -3.93 4.55
C MET A 7 -43.35 -4.77 5.78
N ASN A 8 -44.34 -4.95 6.65
CA ASN A 8 -44.26 -5.93 7.74
C ASN A 8 -44.55 -7.36 7.23
N TYR A 9 -44.44 -8.33 8.12
CA TYR A 9 -44.65 -9.76 7.86
C TYR A 9 -46.01 -10.05 7.19
N ASP A 10 -47.11 -9.62 7.81
CA ASP A 10 -48.47 -9.89 7.32
C ASP A 10 -48.78 -9.18 5.99
N GLN A 11 -48.31 -7.93 5.84
CA GLN A 11 -48.42 -7.17 4.59
C GLN A 11 -47.68 -7.87 3.45
N THR A 12 -46.45 -8.32 3.70
CA THR A 12 -45.62 -9.05 2.75
C THR A 12 -46.32 -10.34 2.31
N ILE A 13 -46.75 -11.18 3.26
CA ILE A 13 -47.42 -12.46 2.97
C ILE A 13 -48.74 -12.24 2.21
N LYS A 14 -49.50 -11.19 2.54
CA LYS A 14 -50.73 -10.85 1.82
C LYS A 14 -50.43 -10.48 0.36
N LEU A 15 -49.48 -9.58 0.11
CA LEU A 15 -49.16 -9.12 -1.25
C LEU A 15 -48.51 -10.24 -2.07
N VAL A 16 -47.65 -11.06 -1.47
CA VAL A 16 -47.11 -12.29 -2.08
C VAL A 16 -48.24 -13.21 -2.54
N LYS A 17 -49.26 -13.46 -1.71
CA LYS A 17 -50.43 -14.28 -2.09
C LYS A 17 -51.26 -13.64 -3.22
N GLU A 18 -51.22 -12.33 -3.40
CA GLU A 18 -51.83 -11.64 -4.55
C GLU A 18 -50.98 -11.75 -5.83
N TRP A 19 -49.64 -11.86 -5.72
CA TRP A 19 -48.73 -12.13 -6.84
C TRP A 19 -48.79 -13.59 -7.29
N CYS A 20 -48.81 -14.57 -6.36
CA CYS A 20 -48.98 -15.99 -6.69
C CYS A 20 -50.28 -16.23 -7.48
N LYS A 21 -51.37 -15.54 -7.12
CA LYS A 21 -52.67 -15.59 -7.83
C LYS A 21 -52.63 -15.01 -9.25
N LYS A 22 -51.61 -14.20 -9.58
CA LYS A 22 -51.36 -13.66 -10.93
C LYS A 22 -50.35 -14.50 -11.73
N GLY A 23 -49.74 -15.51 -11.10
CA GLY A 23 -48.69 -16.33 -11.71
C GLY A 23 -47.30 -15.69 -11.74
N GLU A 24 -47.08 -14.57 -11.04
CA GLU A 24 -45.78 -13.88 -11.02
C GLU A 24 -44.74 -14.65 -10.21
N ARG A 25 -43.54 -14.83 -10.77
CA ARG A 25 -42.43 -15.55 -10.12
C ARG A 25 -41.75 -14.70 -9.06
N ILE A 26 -41.77 -15.20 -7.83
CA ILE A 26 -41.18 -14.54 -6.66
C ILE A 26 -39.73 -14.99 -6.46
N VAL A 27 -38.84 -14.02 -6.50
CA VAL A 27 -37.43 -14.11 -6.13
C VAL A 27 -37.27 -13.59 -4.69
N PHE A 28 -36.60 -14.35 -3.84
CA PHE A 28 -36.30 -13.97 -2.47
C PHE A 28 -34.79 -13.99 -2.21
N THR A 29 -34.31 -12.97 -1.50
CA THR A 29 -32.95 -12.88 -0.97
C THR A 29 -32.98 -12.26 0.42
N ASN A 30 -31.98 -12.57 1.26
CA ASN A 30 -31.85 -11.96 2.57
C ASN A 30 -30.41 -11.72 3.02
N GLY A 31 -30.23 -10.73 3.90
CA GLY A 31 -28.95 -10.43 4.56
C GLY A 31 -28.99 -9.13 5.35
N CYS A 32 -27.86 -8.66 5.87
CA CYS A 32 -27.81 -7.41 6.64
C CYS A 32 -27.80 -6.15 5.75
N PHE A 33 -27.14 -6.18 4.58
CA PHE A 33 -26.94 -5.02 3.69
C PHE A 33 -26.52 -3.73 4.44
N ASP A 34 -25.54 -3.88 5.34
CA ASP A 34 -25.15 -2.85 6.32
C ASP A 34 -24.61 -1.56 5.65
N ILE A 35 -23.55 -1.70 4.87
CA ILE A 35 -23.05 -0.65 3.97
C ILE A 35 -23.30 -1.14 2.54
N VAL A 36 -24.11 -0.39 1.80
CA VAL A 36 -24.43 -0.69 0.40
C VAL A 36 -23.27 -0.23 -0.48
N HIS A 37 -22.90 -1.07 -1.45
CA HIS A 37 -21.79 -0.84 -2.37
C HIS A 37 -22.09 -1.57 -3.70
N LEU A 38 -21.30 -1.37 -4.75
CA LEU A 38 -21.63 -1.81 -6.13
C LEU A 38 -21.92 -3.31 -6.22
N GLY A 39 -21.14 -4.13 -5.50
CA GLY A 39 -21.34 -5.58 -5.44
C GLY A 39 -22.71 -6.02 -4.89
N HIS A 40 -23.39 -5.20 -4.06
CA HIS A 40 -24.78 -5.45 -3.66
C HIS A 40 -25.78 -5.06 -4.75
N ILE A 41 -25.49 -4.03 -5.55
CA ILE A 41 -26.38 -3.56 -6.63
C ILE A 41 -26.42 -4.58 -7.76
N ASP A 42 -25.24 -4.92 -8.30
CA ASP A 42 -25.05 -5.95 -9.35
C ASP A 42 -25.68 -7.30 -8.95
N TYR A 43 -25.51 -7.69 -7.69
CA TYR A 43 -26.12 -8.88 -7.11
C TYR A 43 -27.66 -8.84 -7.16
N LEU A 44 -28.28 -7.76 -6.70
CA LEU A 44 -29.74 -7.62 -6.65
C LEU A 44 -30.36 -7.41 -8.04
N GLU A 45 -29.66 -6.76 -8.96
CA GLU A 45 -30.08 -6.64 -10.36
C GLU A 45 -30.14 -8.01 -11.04
N LYS A 46 -29.06 -8.81 -10.90
CA LYS A 46 -29.03 -10.20 -11.39
C LYS A 46 -30.06 -11.08 -10.70
N ALA A 47 -30.30 -10.89 -9.39
CA ALA A 47 -31.36 -11.60 -8.68
C ALA A 47 -32.74 -11.27 -9.27
N ARG A 48 -33.06 -9.99 -9.49
CA ARG A 48 -34.35 -9.58 -10.07
C ARG A 48 -34.57 -10.13 -11.47
N GLN A 49 -33.52 -10.38 -12.27
CA GLN A 49 -33.64 -10.95 -13.62
C GLN A 49 -34.14 -12.41 -13.65
N LEU A 50 -34.12 -13.12 -12.51
CA LEU A 50 -34.54 -14.53 -12.45
C LEU A 50 -36.07 -14.72 -12.41
N GLY A 51 -36.85 -13.68 -12.10
CA GLY A 51 -38.32 -13.75 -11.97
C GLY A 51 -39.00 -12.38 -12.17
N ASP A 52 -40.20 -12.23 -11.62
CA ASP A 52 -41.08 -11.08 -11.84
C ASP A 52 -41.17 -10.13 -10.62
N LYS A 53 -40.79 -10.63 -9.44
CA LYS A 53 -40.84 -9.90 -8.17
C LYS A 53 -39.62 -10.18 -7.31
N LEU A 54 -38.90 -9.14 -6.86
CA LEU A 54 -37.78 -9.29 -5.92
C LEU A 54 -38.17 -8.83 -4.52
N ILE A 55 -38.05 -9.75 -3.56
CA ILE A 55 -38.19 -9.50 -2.12
C ILE A 55 -36.81 -9.51 -1.47
N VAL A 56 -36.45 -8.40 -0.80
CA VAL A 56 -35.22 -8.28 0.00
C VAL A 56 -35.58 -8.30 1.47
N ALA A 57 -35.29 -9.40 2.15
CA ALA A 57 -35.47 -9.51 3.59
C ALA A 57 -34.21 -9.04 4.34
N LEU A 58 -34.35 -8.09 5.25
CA LEU A 58 -33.26 -7.51 6.01
C LEU A 58 -33.27 -7.97 7.46
N ASN A 59 -32.10 -8.38 7.95
CA ASN A 59 -31.88 -8.57 9.38
C ASN A 59 -32.12 -7.24 10.11
N THR A 60 -32.90 -7.25 11.19
CA THR A 60 -32.97 -6.16 12.18
C THR A 60 -31.60 -5.77 12.74
N ASP A 61 -31.51 -4.62 13.42
CA ASP A 61 -30.30 -4.19 14.13
C ASP A 61 -29.95 -5.18 15.27
N LYS A 62 -30.98 -5.74 15.91
CA LYS A 62 -30.88 -6.82 16.91
C LYS A 62 -30.27 -8.10 16.33
N SER A 63 -30.85 -8.67 15.26
CA SER A 63 -30.29 -9.89 14.66
C SER A 63 -28.91 -9.64 14.02
N THR A 64 -28.68 -8.46 13.44
CA THR A 64 -27.38 -8.11 12.85
C THR A 64 -26.27 -7.99 13.90
N SER A 65 -26.54 -7.39 15.07
CA SER A 65 -25.55 -7.29 16.16
C SER A 65 -25.25 -8.66 16.80
N GLN A 66 -26.23 -9.57 16.84
CA GLN A 66 -26.00 -10.96 17.26
C GLN A 66 -25.15 -11.76 16.26
N ILE A 67 -25.32 -11.53 14.95
CA ILE A 67 -24.56 -12.21 13.90
C ILE A 67 -23.15 -11.63 13.70
N LYS A 68 -22.96 -10.32 13.92
CA LYS A 68 -21.73 -9.58 13.55
C LYS A 68 -21.02 -8.86 14.69
N GLY A 69 -21.50 -9.01 15.92
CA GLY A 69 -20.98 -8.35 17.11
C GLY A 69 -21.55 -6.95 17.34
N LEU A 70 -21.36 -6.44 18.56
CA LEU A 70 -22.01 -5.23 19.09
C LEU A 70 -21.71 -3.91 18.33
N GLN A 71 -20.67 -3.89 17.49
CA GLN A 71 -20.30 -2.74 16.66
C GLN A 71 -20.96 -2.77 15.26
N ARG A 72 -21.98 -3.60 15.07
CA ARG A 72 -22.73 -3.76 13.81
C ARG A 72 -24.22 -3.88 14.09
N PRO A 73 -25.10 -3.36 13.21
CA PRO A 73 -24.78 -2.65 11.98
C PRO A 73 -24.29 -1.21 12.24
N VAL A 74 -23.64 -0.62 11.25
CA VAL A 74 -23.26 0.81 11.25
C VAL A 74 -24.46 1.68 10.82
N ILE A 75 -25.32 1.15 9.95
CA ILE A 75 -26.53 1.84 9.49
C ILE A 75 -27.75 1.14 10.09
N ASN A 76 -28.67 1.89 10.72
CA ASN A 76 -29.87 1.31 11.33
C ASN A 76 -30.82 0.67 10.30
N GLU A 77 -31.67 -0.25 10.77
CA GLU A 77 -32.54 -1.08 9.95
C GLU A 77 -33.51 -0.29 9.06
N TYR A 78 -34.03 0.84 9.54
CA TYR A 78 -34.91 1.69 8.74
C TYR A 78 -34.16 2.36 7.59
N ALA A 79 -32.96 2.88 7.84
CA ALA A 79 -32.12 3.46 6.79
C ALA A 79 -31.65 2.39 5.78
N ARG A 80 -31.26 1.19 6.24
CA ARG A 80 -30.95 0.04 5.36
C ARG A 80 -32.15 -0.37 4.50
N ALA A 81 -33.35 -0.44 5.09
CA ALA A 81 -34.58 -0.72 4.36
C ALA A 81 -34.92 0.36 3.34
N ARG A 82 -34.72 1.63 3.68
CA ARG A 82 -34.89 2.78 2.77
C ARG A 82 -33.91 2.75 1.59
N HIS A 83 -32.65 2.34 1.80
CA HIS A 83 -31.70 2.16 0.71
C HIS A 83 -32.15 1.06 -0.26
N MET A 84 -32.53 -0.12 0.24
CA MET A 84 -33.01 -1.22 -0.62
C MET A 84 -34.32 -0.86 -1.34
N ALA A 85 -35.25 -0.19 -0.66
CA ALA A 85 -36.53 0.20 -1.23
C ALA A 85 -36.42 1.35 -2.27
N ALA A 86 -35.33 2.11 -2.26
CA ALA A 86 -35.05 3.13 -3.26
C ALA A 86 -34.61 2.52 -4.61
N LEU A 87 -34.06 1.29 -4.60
CA LEU A 87 -33.69 0.58 -5.81
C LEU A 87 -34.94 0.28 -6.65
N GLN A 88 -34.90 0.61 -7.94
CA GLN A 88 -36.07 0.49 -8.82
C GLN A 88 -36.55 -0.97 -8.94
N PHE A 89 -35.60 -1.90 -9.04
CA PHE A 89 -35.78 -3.33 -9.29
C PHE A 89 -36.11 -4.19 -8.05
N VAL A 90 -36.15 -3.61 -6.84
CA VAL A 90 -36.67 -4.28 -5.63
C VAL A 90 -38.16 -4.02 -5.53
N ASP A 91 -39.00 -5.04 -5.32
CA ASP A 91 -40.45 -4.88 -5.23
C ASP A 91 -40.93 -4.73 -3.77
N ILE A 92 -40.40 -5.55 -2.85
CA ILE A 92 -40.64 -5.46 -1.38
C ILE A 92 -39.31 -5.46 -0.62
N VAL A 93 -39.28 -4.71 0.48
CA VAL A 93 -38.34 -4.88 1.58
C VAL A 93 -39.11 -5.24 2.85
N THR A 94 -38.68 -6.27 3.57
CA THR A 94 -39.25 -6.65 4.87
C THR A 94 -38.13 -6.85 5.90
N LEU A 95 -38.40 -6.57 7.17
CA LEU A 95 -37.47 -6.89 8.25
C LEU A 95 -37.76 -8.30 8.79
N PHE A 96 -36.75 -8.95 9.37
CA PHE A 96 -36.89 -10.18 10.15
C PHE A 96 -35.89 -10.19 11.32
N ASP A 97 -36.29 -10.79 12.44
CA ASP A 97 -35.64 -10.62 13.75
C ASP A 97 -34.89 -11.88 14.20
N GLU A 98 -35.01 -12.95 13.42
CA GLU A 98 -34.37 -14.25 13.58
C GLU A 98 -32.92 -14.24 13.08
N LEU A 99 -32.10 -15.15 13.61
CA LEU A 99 -30.72 -15.37 13.12
C LEU A 99 -30.68 -15.95 11.70
N THR A 100 -31.76 -16.58 11.23
CA THR A 100 -31.88 -17.16 9.88
C THR A 100 -33.27 -16.87 9.29
N PRO A 101 -33.42 -16.75 7.96
CA PRO A 101 -34.65 -16.31 7.31
C PRO A 101 -35.74 -17.40 7.23
N ILE A 102 -35.55 -18.58 7.84
CA ILE A 102 -36.31 -19.79 7.49
C ILE A 102 -37.83 -19.63 7.63
N ILE A 103 -38.31 -19.05 8.74
CA ILE A 103 -39.73 -18.82 9.00
C ILE A 103 -40.36 -17.93 7.89
N LEU A 104 -39.62 -16.92 7.44
CA LEU A 104 -40.07 -16.01 6.38
C LEU A 104 -40.04 -16.68 5.00
N ILE A 105 -39.09 -17.57 4.73
CA ILE A 105 -39.06 -18.39 3.50
C ILE A 105 -40.24 -19.37 3.47
N GLU A 106 -40.53 -20.04 4.59
CA GLU A 106 -41.65 -20.98 4.73
C GLU A 106 -43.01 -20.30 4.56
N ALA A 107 -43.14 -19.04 5.00
CA ALA A 107 -44.36 -18.25 4.90
C ALA A 107 -44.57 -17.55 3.54
N ILE A 108 -43.49 -17.19 2.85
CA ILE A 108 -43.51 -16.57 1.50
C ILE A 108 -43.61 -17.62 0.40
N GLN A 109 -42.96 -18.77 0.57
CA GLN A 109 -42.85 -19.86 -0.43
C GLN A 109 -42.33 -19.35 -1.80
N PRO A 110 -41.13 -18.73 -1.84
CA PRO A 110 -40.60 -18.11 -3.04
C PRO A 110 -40.27 -19.18 -4.11
N ASN A 111 -40.50 -18.85 -5.38
CA ASN A 111 -40.17 -19.74 -6.49
C ASN A 111 -38.65 -19.84 -6.71
N ILE A 112 -37.90 -18.80 -6.31
CA ILE A 112 -36.46 -18.70 -6.51
C ILE A 112 -35.81 -18.11 -5.25
N LEU A 113 -34.95 -18.89 -4.59
CA LEU A 113 -34.13 -18.44 -3.47
C LEU A 113 -32.73 -18.09 -3.98
N VAL A 114 -32.28 -16.87 -3.72
CA VAL A 114 -31.03 -16.34 -4.26
C VAL A 114 -30.05 -15.97 -3.15
N LYS A 115 -28.78 -16.36 -3.33
CA LYS A 115 -27.66 -15.95 -2.48
C LYS A 115 -26.49 -15.41 -3.28
N GLY A 116 -25.79 -14.45 -2.69
CA GLY A 116 -24.59 -13.85 -3.27
C GLY A 116 -23.33 -14.44 -2.65
N GLY A 117 -22.38 -14.86 -3.49
CA GLY A 117 -21.04 -15.29 -3.07
C GLY A 117 -20.88 -16.81 -3.04
N ASP A 118 -19.81 -17.26 -2.39
CA ASP A 118 -19.24 -18.61 -2.49
C ASP A 118 -19.98 -19.65 -1.63
N TYR A 119 -21.31 -19.60 -1.61
CA TYR A 119 -22.19 -20.59 -0.99
C TYR A 119 -22.37 -21.79 -1.93
N THR A 120 -22.46 -22.99 -1.36
CA THR A 120 -23.01 -24.18 -2.05
C THR A 120 -24.48 -24.36 -1.66
N ASN A 121 -25.27 -25.10 -2.44
CA ASN A 121 -26.71 -25.24 -2.18
C ASN A 121 -27.01 -25.85 -0.80
N GLU A 122 -26.15 -26.76 -0.32
CA GLU A 122 -26.25 -27.41 1.00
C GLU A 122 -26.02 -26.42 2.17
N THR A 123 -25.41 -25.26 1.91
CA THR A 123 -25.13 -24.23 2.93
C THR A 123 -26.19 -23.12 2.99
N ILE A 124 -27.19 -23.14 2.09
CA ILE A 124 -28.19 -22.07 1.97
C ILE A 124 -29.42 -22.42 2.81
N ILE A 125 -29.61 -21.71 3.93
CA ILE A 125 -30.79 -21.88 4.78
C ILE A 125 -32.07 -21.63 3.97
N GLY A 126 -32.96 -22.63 3.94
CA GLY A 126 -34.20 -22.64 3.16
C GLY A 126 -34.10 -23.31 1.79
N ALA A 127 -32.91 -23.76 1.36
CA ALA A 127 -32.72 -24.43 0.07
C ALA A 127 -33.59 -25.68 -0.07
N ASP A 128 -33.50 -26.61 0.88
CA ASP A 128 -34.28 -27.86 0.88
C ASP A 128 -35.78 -27.61 0.78
N PHE A 129 -36.29 -26.66 1.59
CA PHE A 129 -37.71 -26.29 1.58
C PHE A 129 -38.15 -25.74 0.22
N VAL A 130 -37.37 -24.83 -0.38
CA VAL A 130 -37.70 -24.23 -1.68
C VAL A 130 -37.65 -25.27 -2.79
N ILE A 131 -36.67 -26.17 -2.78
CA ILE A 131 -36.55 -27.26 -3.77
C ILE A 131 -37.71 -28.28 -3.62
N GLN A 132 -38.05 -28.68 -2.38
CA GLN A 132 -39.16 -29.61 -2.12
C GLN A 132 -40.52 -29.05 -2.55
N ASN A 133 -40.70 -27.72 -2.49
CA ASN A 133 -41.91 -27.04 -2.98
C ASN A 133 -41.85 -26.68 -4.49
N GLY A 134 -40.91 -27.26 -5.25
CA GLY A 134 -40.81 -27.08 -6.70
C GLY A 134 -40.21 -25.74 -7.16
N GLY A 135 -39.61 -24.98 -6.23
CA GLY A 135 -38.81 -23.80 -6.53
C GLY A 135 -37.36 -24.16 -6.91
N THR A 136 -36.52 -23.14 -7.03
CA THR A 136 -35.10 -23.28 -7.37
C THR A 136 -34.21 -22.45 -6.46
N VAL A 137 -32.95 -22.87 -6.31
CA VAL A 137 -31.92 -22.14 -5.56
C VAL A 137 -30.84 -21.70 -6.55
N GLN A 138 -30.40 -20.44 -6.45
CA GLN A 138 -29.42 -19.85 -7.35
C GLN A 138 -28.36 -19.09 -6.55
N THR A 139 -27.09 -19.31 -6.89
CA THR A 139 -25.97 -18.53 -6.37
C THR A 139 -25.45 -17.58 -7.44
N ILE A 140 -25.28 -16.31 -7.06
CA ILE A 140 -24.77 -15.26 -7.93
C ILE A 140 -23.35 -14.93 -7.46
N PRO A 141 -22.32 -15.14 -8.29
CA PRO A 141 -20.96 -14.71 -7.97
C PRO A 141 -20.92 -13.21 -7.69
N LEU A 142 -20.55 -12.85 -6.47
CA LEU A 142 -20.43 -11.45 -6.08
C LEU A 142 -19.26 -10.80 -6.83
N ILE A 143 -19.51 -9.65 -7.46
CA ILE A 143 -18.43 -8.72 -7.80
C ILE A 143 -17.86 -8.20 -6.47
N ARG A 144 -16.83 -8.89 -5.97
CA ARG A 144 -15.98 -8.37 -4.90
C ARG A 144 -15.30 -7.12 -5.45
N GLU A 145 -15.67 -5.95 -4.94
CA GLU A 145 -14.85 -4.75 -5.11
C GLU A 145 -13.42 -5.09 -4.68
N LYS A 146 -12.44 -4.78 -5.55
CA LYS A 146 -11.03 -5.05 -5.27
C LYS A 146 -10.59 -4.14 -4.12
N ILE A 147 -10.77 -4.59 -2.87
CA ILE A 147 -10.19 -3.97 -1.69
C ILE A 147 -8.69 -3.89 -1.91
N ARG A 148 -8.19 -2.68 -2.17
CA ARG A 148 -6.81 -2.48 -2.54
C ARG A 148 -5.95 -2.58 -1.30
N SER A 149 -5.06 -3.57 -1.29
CA SER A 149 -4.06 -3.80 -0.24
C SER A 149 -2.69 -3.95 -0.90
N GLY A 150 -1.63 -3.60 -0.17
CA GLY A 150 -0.26 -3.80 -0.64
C GLY A 150 0.40 -2.63 -1.36
N LEU A 151 1.67 -2.85 -1.68
CA LEU A 151 2.59 -1.89 -2.27
C LEU A 151 3.23 -2.49 -3.52
N ILE A 152 3.25 -1.74 -4.62
CA ILE A 152 4.27 -1.94 -5.67
C ILE A 152 5.38 -0.92 -5.42
N ALA A 153 6.63 -1.36 -5.41
CA ALA A 153 7.79 -0.48 -5.54
C ALA A 153 8.42 -0.62 -6.96
N SER A 154 9.15 0.39 -7.40
CA SER A 154 9.98 0.34 -8.61
C SER A 154 11.02 1.47 -8.64
N GLY A 155 12.01 1.37 -9.52
CA GLY A 155 13.10 2.32 -9.70
C GLY A 155 14.44 1.60 -9.75
N SER A 156 15.52 2.30 -9.39
CA SER A 156 16.88 1.73 -9.38
C SER A 156 17.01 0.51 -8.48
N ILE A 157 17.44 -0.62 -9.05
CA ILE A 157 17.84 -1.83 -8.32
C ILE A 157 19.20 -2.26 -8.86
N LEU A 158 20.16 -2.57 -7.98
CA LEU A 158 21.55 -2.76 -8.35
C LEU A 158 22.34 -3.56 -7.30
N VAL A 159 23.57 -3.96 -7.64
CA VAL A 159 24.56 -4.41 -6.65
C VAL A 159 25.50 -3.26 -6.31
N ASP A 160 25.67 -2.94 -5.04
CA ASP A 160 26.73 -2.05 -4.55
C ASP A 160 27.96 -2.89 -4.19
N TYR A 161 29.05 -2.71 -4.92
CA TYR A 161 30.38 -3.23 -4.58
C TYR A 161 31.08 -2.23 -3.66
N ILE A 162 31.23 -2.57 -2.38
CA ILE A 162 31.95 -1.74 -1.42
C ILE A 162 33.44 -2.09 -1.46
N VAL A 163 34.27 -1.10 -1.76
CA VAL A 163 35.72 -1.23 -1.95
C VAL A 163 36.43 -0.28 -1.00
N SER A 164 37.17 -0.84 -0.05
CA SER A 164 38.01 -0.07 0.88
C SER A 164 39.38 0.19 0.24
N ILE A 165 39.79 1.45 0.15
CA ILE A 165 41.08 1.88 -0.43
C ILE A 165 41.89 2.71 0.58
N ASP A 166 43.21 2.71 0.42
CA ASP A 166 44.15 3.45 1.27
C ASP A 166 44.05 4.97 1.10
N ASP A 167 44.06 5.45 -0.14
CA ASP A 167 43.84 6.85 -0.51
C ASP A 167 43.06 6.97 -1.82
N TRP A 168 42.57 8.18 -2.13
CA TRP A 168 41.96 8.49 -3.42
C TRP A 168 43.04 8.78 -4.48
N PRO A 169 43.22 7.94 -5.51
CA PRO A 169 44.31 8.13 -6.47
C PRO A 169 44.07 9.37 -7.34
N MET A 170 45.16 10.11 -7.61
CA MET A 170 45.19 11.05 -8.72
C MET A 170 45.15 10.30 -10.07
N GLU A 171 44.82 10.99 -11.15
CA GLU A 171 44.85 10.41 -12.50
C GLU A 171 46.24 9.84 -12.81
N ASN A 172 46.27 8.59 -13.29
CA ASN A 172 47.48 7.78 -13.55
C ASN A 172 48.24 7.30 -12.30
N CYS A 173 47.69 7.44 -11.08
CA CYS A 173 48.22 6.82 -9.86
C CYS A 173 47.48 5.52 -9.49
N THR A 174 48.15 4.67 -8.71
CA THR A 174 47.58 3.43 -8.15
C THR A 174 47.19 3.65 -6.70
N ALA A 175 46.01 3.18 -6.31
CA ALA A 175 45.60 2.98 -4.91
C ALA A 175 45.44 1.48 -4.63
N PHE A 176 45.63 1.06 -3.38
CA PHE A 176 45.57 -0.34 -2.98
C PHE A 176 44.28 -0.66 -2.22
N ILE A 177 43.53 -1.64 -2.72
CA ILE A 177 42.35 -2.19 -2.04
C ILE A 177 42.82 -2.87 -0.74
N GLN A 178 42.37 -2.35 0.40
CA GLN A 178 42.84 -2.73 1.74
C GLN A 178 42.08 -3.92 2.33
N ASP A 179 40.81 -4.07 1.97
CA ASP A 179 39.89 -5.07 2.53
C ASP A 179 39.17 -5.81 1.39
N LYS A 180 38.72 -7.05 1.64
CA LYS A 180 38.00 -7.84 0.64
C LYS A 180 36.77 -7.07 0.14
N VAL A 181 36.65 -6.91 -1.18
CA VAL A 181 35.48 -6.28 -1.83
C VAL A 181 34.20 -6.97 -1.35
N GLN A 182 33.30 -6.19 -0.78
CA GLN A 182 31.99 -6.67 -0.31
C GLN A 182 30.93 -6.41 -1.38
N MET A 183 29.91 -7.26 -1.46
CA MET A 183 28.73 -7.05 -2.29
C MET A 183 27.52 -6.90 -1.38
N THR A 184 26.75 -5.84 -1.58
CA THR A 184 25.41 -5.70 -1.00
C THR A 184 24.39 -5.35 -2.09
N ASN A 185 23.12 -5.62 -1.81
CA ASN A 185 22.03 -5.25 -2.71
C ASN A 185 21.63 -3.80 -2.44
N GLY A 186 21.60 -2.98 -3.49
CA GLY A 186 21.38 -1.54 -3.42
C GLY A 186 20.15 -1.09 -4.21
N GLY A 187 19.73 0.15 -3.93
CA GLY A 187 18.59 0.79 -4.56
C GLY A 187 17.35 0.84 -3.66
N ALA A 188 16.82 2.06 -3.48
CA ALA A 188 15.73 2.33 -2.54
C ALA A 188 14.44 1.49 -2.74
N PRO A 189 13.96 1.16 -3.96
CA PRO A 189 12.78 0.33 -4.16
C PRO A 189 12.90 -1.07 -3.56
N TYR A 190 14.09 -1.67 -3.62
CA TYR A 190 14.36 -2.97 -3.04
C TYR A 190 14.45 -2.89 -1.52
N ASN A 191 15.21 -1.94 -0.97
CA ASN A 191 15.39 -1.82 0.47
C ASN A 191 14.05 -1.53 1.18
N ILE A 192 13.11 -0.78 0.57
CA ILE A 192 11.75 -0.58 1.12
C ILE A 192 10.98 -1.91 1.18
N VAL A 193 11.04 -2.73 0.14
CA VAL A 193 10.36 -4.04 0.11
C VAL A 193 11.00 -5.00 1.11
N LYS A 194 12.34 -5.04 1.21
CA LYS A 194 13.06 -5.86 2.19
C LYS A 194 12.67 -5.47 3.62
N ASN A 195 12.73 -4.17 3.94
CA ASN A 195 12.43 -3.67 5.28
C ASN A 195 10.98 -3.94 5.70
N LEU A 196 10.00 -3.68 4.82
CA LEU A 196 8.59 -4.01 5.08
C LEU A 196 8.38 -5.53 5.23
N ARG A 197 9.13 -6.37 4.50
CA ARG A 197 9.06 -7.83 4.63
C ARG A 197 9.62 -8.30 5.97
N THR A 198 10.74 -7.74 6.43
CA THR A 198 11.32 -7.98 7.77
C THR A 198 10.37 -7.53 8.89
N MET A 199 9.61 -6.43 8.68
CA MET A 199 8.54 -5.99 9.58
C MET A 199 7.28 -6.90 9.57
N LYS A 200 7.32 -8.05 8.88
CA LYS A 200 6.25 -9.07 8.83
C LYS A 200 4.87 -8.50 8.43
N VAL A 201 4.84 -7.52 7.50
CA VAL A 201 3.56 -6.91 7.06
C VAL A 201 2.59 -7.91 6.44
N ASP A 202 1.30 -7.71 6.70
CA ASP A 202 0.17 -8.56 6.30
C ASP A 202 -0.33 -8.29 4.86
N PHE A 203 0.18 -7.24 4.22
CA PHE A 203 -0.21 -6.80 2.88
C PHE A 203 0.81 -7.20 1.79
N PRO A 204 0.37 -7.48 0.55
CA PRO A 204 1.26 -7.96 -0.50
C PRO A 204 2.29 -6.89 -0.92
N LEU A 205 3.52 -7.34 -1.15
CA LEU A 205 4.63 -6.53 -1.65
C LEU A 205 5.01 -7.02 -3.05
N LEU A 206 5.15 -6.09 -3.99
CA LEU A 206 5.48 -6.35 -5.39
C LEU A 206 6.60 -5.40 -5.84
N LEU A 207 7.45 -5.83 -6.77
CA LEU A 207 8.54 -5.02 -7.29
C LEU A 207 8.63 -5.08 -8.83
N ILE A 208 8.50 -3.94 -9.49
CA ILE A 208 8.70 -3.81 -10.95
C ILE A 208 10.16 -3.43 -11.21
N ARG A 209 10.87 -4.24 -12.00
CA ARG A 209 12.32 -4.13 -12.22
C ARG A 209 12.74 -4.69 -13.58
N LEU A 210 13.98 -4.39 -13.98
CA LEU A 210 14.69 -5.08 -15.06
C LEU A 210 16.04 -5.57 -14.51
N ILE A 211 16.36 -6.84 -14.77
CA ILE A 211 17.47 -7.63 -14.22
C ILE A 211 17.79 -8.77 -15.20
N GLU A 212 19.07 -9.12 -15.35
CA GLU A 212 19.54 -10.14 -16.28
C GLU A 212 19.73 -11.52 -15.65
N ASN A 213 20.03 -12.48 -16.51
CA ASN A 213 20.60 -13.78 -16.17
C ASN A 213 22.14 -13.71 -16.00
N ASP A 214 22.70 -12.55 -15.64
CA ASP A 214 24.13 -12.36 -15.34
C ASP A 214 24.46 -12.73 -13.88
N PHE A 215 25.70 -12.50 -13.44
CA PHE A 215 26.10 -12.81 -12.07
C PHE A 215 25.39 -11.91 -11.04
N ASN A 216 25.26 -10.60 -11.31
CA ASN A 216 24.64 -9.67 -10.38
C ASN A 216 23.12 -9.85 -10.33
N GLY A 217 22.49 -10.17 -11.46
CA GLY A 217 21.07 -10.49 -11.50
C GLY A 217 20.73 -11.76 -10.74
N LYS A 218 21.55 -12.82 -10.87
CA LYS A 218 21.44 -14.03 -10.05
C LYS A 218 21.62 -13.74 -8.57
N TRP A 219 22.65 -13.00 -8.19
CA TRP A 219 22.91 -12.60 -6.80
C TRP A 219 21.71 -11.89 -6.16
N ILE A 220 21.10 -10.94 -6.90
CA ILE A 220 19.89 -10.25 -6.46
C ILE A 220 18.69 -11.23 -6.42
N ILE A 221 18.52 -12.11 -7.40
CA ILE A 221 17.40 -13.08 -7.43
C ILE A 221 17.49 -14.09 -6.26
N ASP A 222 18.68 -14.57 -5.91
CA ASP A 222 18.87 -15.54 -4.82
C ASP A 222 18.52 -14.96 -3.43
N ASP A 223 18.77 -13.67 -3.19
CA ASP A 223 18.30 -12.96 -1.99
C ASP A 223 16.77 -12.75 -2.00
N TYR A 224 16.16 -12.56 -3.17
CA TYR A 224 14.71 -12.42 -3.30
C TYR A 224 13.95 -13.73 -3.10
N ILE A 225 14.51 -14.85 -3.56
CA ILE A 225 13.92 -16.18 -3.34
C ILE A 225 13.90 -16.48 -1.83
N LYS A 226 14.97 -16.17 -1.09
CA LYS A 226 15.01 -16.23 0.38
C LYS A 226 13.98 -15.30 1.03
N SER A 227 13.69 -14.16 0.41
CA SER A 227 12.73 -13.15 0.91
C SER A 227 11.26 -13.42 0.52
N ASN A 228 11.00 -14.40 -0.36
CA ASN A 228 9.69 -14.79 -0.88
C ASN A 228 8.89 -13.60 -1.48
N ILE A 229 9.35 -13.12 -2.65
CA ILE A 229 8.85 -11.96 -3.41
C ILE A 229 8.63 -12.36 -4.89
N ASP A 230 7.54 -11.93 -5.52
CA ASP A 230 7.25 -12.17 -6.95
C ASP A 230 8.14 -11.34 -7.90
N ILE A 231 8.49 -11.92 -9.07
CA ILE A 231 9.54 -11.39 -9.97
C ILE A 231 9.09 -11.43 -11.45
N ASN A 232 9.33 -10.32 -12.18
CA ASN A 232 9.51 -10.31 -13.63
C ASN A 232 10.98 -9.93 -13.97
N GLN A 233 11.47 -10.29 -15.16
CA GLN A 233 12.90 -10.23 -15.57
C GLN A 233 13.10 -9.55 -16.94
N LEU A 234 14.33 -9.06 -17.24
CA LEU A 234 14.95 -8.82 -18.58
C LEU A 234 16.21 -7.91 -18.48
N GLU A 235 17.24 -8.21 -19.31
CA GLU A 235 18.44 -7.39 -19.70
C GLU A 235 19.46 -6.97 -18.60
N ILE A 236 20.67 -6.50 -19.00
CA ILE A 236 21.94 -6.36 -18.19
C ILE A 236 21.81 -5.66 -16.83
N THR A 237 22.04 -6.39 -15.74
CA THR A 237 21.91 -5.87 -14.36
C THR A 237 22.84 -4.69 -14.05
N SER A 238 22.31 -3.73 -13.30
CA SER A 238 22.99 -2.49 -12.89
C SER A 238 23.88 -2.70 -11.65
N CYS A 239 24.96 -1.92 -11.50
CA CYS A 239 25.79 -1.93 -10.29
C CYS A 239 26.42 -0.56 -9.97
N THR A 240 26.88 -0.40 -8.72
CA THR A 240 27.70 0.73 -8.27
C THR A 240 29.01 0.18 -7.70
N TYR A 241 30.11 0.91 -7.87
CA TYR A 241 31.32 0.74 -7.08
C TYR A 241 31.42 1.88 -6.07
N VAL A 242 31.35 1.55 -4.79
CA VAL A 242 31.44 2.48 -3.65
C VAL A 242 32.86 2.43 -3.11
N MET A 243 33.70 3.34 -3.60
CA MET A 243 35.09 3.48 -3.15
C MET A 243 35.12 4.27 -1.84
N SER A 244 35.63 3.67 -0.77
CA SER A 244 35.70 4.28 0.57
C SER A 244 37.16 4.42 1.02
N VAL A 245 37.62 5.66 1.23
CA VAL A 245 39.00 5.94 1.68
C VAL A 245 39.12 5.67 3.18
N LYS A 246 39.83 4.60 3.56
CA LYS A 246 39.88 4.03 4.92
C LYS A 246 40.30 5.04 5.99
N ASN A 247 41.20 5.96 5.65
CA ASN A 247 41.72 6.98 6.57
C ASN A 247 40.80 8.21 6.76
N THR A 248 39.74 8.36 5.94
CA THR A 248 38.86 9.55 5.98
C THR A 248 37.36 9.23 5.99
N ASN A 249 36.99 7.96 5.78
CA ASN A 249 35.62 7.47 5.57
C ASN A 249 34.83 8.21 4.46
N ARG A 250 35.52 8.96 3.58
CA ARG A 250 34.93 9.58 2.39
C ARG A 250 34.59 8.50 1.36
N ARG A 251 33.38 8.57 0.81
CA ARG A 251 32.85 7.61 -0.17
C ARG A 251 32.58 8.29 -1.50
N THR A 252 33.04 7.70 -2.60
CA THR A 252 32.72 8.10 -3.98
C THR A 252 32.02 6.96 -4.69
N PHE A 253 31.02 7.28 -5.52
CA PHE A 253 30.12 6.33 -6.14
C PHE A 253 30.30 6.35 -7.66
N PHE A 254 30.71 5.22 -8.24
CA PHE A 254 30.78 5.02 -9.69
C PHE A 254 29.63 4.11 -10.14
N HIS A 255 28.68 4.61 -10.92
CA HIS A 255 27.50 3.85 -11.33
C HIS A 255 27.64 3.26 -12.74
N GLN A 256 27.57 1.93 -12.87
CA GLN A 256 27.34 1.23 -14.12
C GLN A 256 25.82 1.09 -14.32
N GLN A 257 25.28 1.89 -15.23
CA GLN A 257 23.85 2.17 -15.30
C GLN A 257 22.93 0.98 -15.65
N GLY A 258 23.42 0.02 -16.44
CA GLY A 258 22.70 -1.21 -16.79
C GLY A 258 21.20 -1.05 -17.10
N THR A 259 20.40 -1.99 -16.60
CA THR A 259 18.94 -2.05 -16.67
C THR A 259 18.20 -0.83 -16.17
N ASN A 260 18.75 -0.11 -15.19
CA ASN A 260 18.08 1.05 -14.60
C ASN A 260 17.89 2.13 -15.67
N GLY A 261 18.86 2.32 -16.57
CA GLY A 261 18.72 3.20 -17.74
C GLY A 261 17.74 2.71 -18.82
N LEU A 262 17.35 1.43 -18.78
CA LEU A 262 16.47 0.78 -19.77
C LEU A 262 14.99 0.73 -19.33
N LEU A 263 14.72 0.92 -18.04
CA LEU A 263 13.37 0.96 -17.45
C LEU A 263 12.55 2.12 -18.05
N ASP A 264 11.29 1.86 -18.37
CA ASP A 264 10.47 2.70 -19.27
C ASP A 264 8.97 2.39 -19.12
N GLU A 265 8.08 3.26 -19.60
CA GLU A 265 6.62 3.19 -19.44
C GLU A 265 6.01 1.80 -19.69
N LYS A 266 6.38 1.18 -20.82
CA LYS A 266 5.87 -0.12 -21.27
C LYS A 266 6.05 -1.29 -20.27
N HIS A 267 6.93 -1.15 -19.28
CA HIS A 267 7.19 -2.21 -18.29
C HIS A 267 6.20 -2.19 -17.11
N PHE A 268 5.32 -1.18 -17.03
CA PHE A 268 4.46 -0.92 -15.87
C PHE A 268 3.00 -1.33 -16.10
N ASN A 269 2.76 -2.65 -16.17
CA ASN A 269 1.40 -3.18 -16.30
C ASN A 269 0.65 -3.22 -14.94
N PHE A 270 -0.07 -2.15 -14.61
CA PHE A 270 -0.90 -2.08 -13.39
C PHE A 270 -2.35 -2.61 -13.54
N SER A 271 -2.67 -3.41 -14.55
CA SER A 271 -4.03 -3.98 -14.73
C SER A 271 -4.28 -5.24 -13.88
N GLY A 272 -3.27 -6.10 -13.74
CA GLY A 272 -3.36 -7.36 -12.97
C GLY A 272 -3.27 -7.18 -11.45
N THR A 273 -2.82 -6.03 -10.95
CA THR A 273 -2.51 -5.83 -9.52
C THR A 273 -3.67 -5.27 -8.69
N ASN A 274 -3.70 -5.63 -7.40
CA ASN A 274 -4.59 -5.05 -6.40
C ASN A 274 -3.90 -4.01 -5.49
N ALA A 275 -2.60 -3.75 -5.68
CA ALA A 275 -1.79 -2.86 -4.83
C ALA A 275 -2.49 -1.52 -4.54
N LYS A 276 -2.49 -1.08 -3.28
CA LYS A 276 -3.08 0.21 -2.85
C LYS A 276 -2.15 1.39 -3.15
N LEU A 277 -0.86 1.16 -2.92
CA LEU A 277 0.21 2.13 -3.04
C LEU A 277 1.12 1.77 -4.21
N PHE A 278 1.64 2.79 -4.87
CA PHE A 278 2.81 2.68 -5.74
C PHE A 278 3.91 3.61 -5.21
N TYR A 279 5.12 3.07 -5.05
CA TYR A 279 6.36 3.78 -4.74
C TYR A 279 7.24 3.78 -6.00
N LEU A 280 7.66 4.96 -6.44
CA LEU A 280 8.76 5.12 -7.40
C LEU A 280 9.96 5.73 -6.66
N GLY A 281 11.12 5.10 -6.82
CA GLY A 281 12.39 5.57 -6.28
C GLY A 281 13.01 6.72 -7.08
N PRO A 282 14.27 7.08 -6.79
CA PRO A 282 14.98 8.16 -7.47
C PRO A 282 15.08 7.96 -8.97
N LEU A 283 14.86 9.02 -9.76
CA LEU A 283 15.06 8.97 -11.21
C LEU A 283 16.52 9.10 -11.66
N THR A 284 17.46 9.35 -10.73
CA THR A 284 18.86 9.73 -11.01
C THR A 284 19.69 8.69 -11.78
N GLN A 285 19.19 7.48 -11.96
CA GLN A 285 19.79 6.43 -12.79
C GLN A 285 18.80 5.85 -13.82
N LEU A 286 17.63 6.46 -14.00
CA LEU A 286 16.50 5.95 -14.78
C LEU A 286 16.29 6.75 -16.08
N ASN A 287 17.33 6.87 -16.91
CA ASN A 287 17.36 7.80 -18.06
C ASN A 287 16.10 7.78 -18.93
N ARG A 288 15.62 6.60 -19.34
CA ARG A 288 14.39 6.49 -20.17
C ARG A 288 13.16 7.01 -19.44
N LEU A 289 13.05 6.84 -18.13
CA LEU A 289 11.97 7.43 -17.33
C LEU A 289 12.12 8.95 -17.17
N ASP A 290 13.31 9.50 -16.94
CA ASP A 290 13.48 10.96 -16.83
C ASP A 290 13.52 11.68 -18.20
N THR A 291 13.54 10.94 -19.32
CA THR A 291 13.52 11.50 -20.68
C THR A 291 12.26 12.34 -20.91
N PHE A 292 12.44 13.63 -21.20
CA PHE A 292 11.37 14.56 -21.53
C PHE A 292 10.91 14.45 -22.99
N ASN A 293 9.61 14.49 -23.24
CA ASN A 293 9.01 14.53 -24.57
C ASN A 293 8.43 15.92 -24.87
N ASN A 294 8.99 16.61 -25.86
CA ASN A 294 8.60 17.98 -26.23
C ASN A 294 7.17 18.10 -26.77
N ASN A 295 6.56 17.02 -27.27
CA ASN A 295 5.24 17.05 -27.92
C ASN A 295 4.10 17.07 -26.90
N ASP A 296 4.23 16.32 -25.80
CA ASP A 296 3.24 16.22 -24.72
C ASP A 296 3.65 16.94 -23.42
N LYS A 297 4.92 17.41 -23.37
CA LYS A 297 5.56 18.13 -22.24
C LYS A 297 5.62 17.31 -20.95
N ARG A 298 5.78 15.99 -21.07
CA ARG A 298 5.89 15.03 -19.96
C ARG A 298 7.16 14.18 -20.11
N THR A 299 7.64 13.59 -19.03
CA THR A 299 8.62 12.49 -19.10
C THR A 299 7.96 11.13 -19.30
N ASN A 300 8.72 10.02 -19.34
CA ASN A 300 8.10 8.68 -19.27
C ASN A 300 7.87 8.22 -17.82
N ALA A 301 8.62 8.71 -16.83
CA ALA A 301 8.28 8.61 -15.41
C ALA A 301 6.90 9.23 -15.17
N SER A 302 6.67 10.40 -15.78
CA SER A 302 5.40 11.10 -15.87
C SER A 302 4.30 10.33 -16.61
N LYS A 303 4.53 9.09 -17.06
CA LYS A 303 3.56 8.23 -17.78
C LYS A 303 3.39 6.82 -17.22
N VAL A 304 4.48 6.20 -16.75
CA VAL A 304 4.45 5.17 -15.68
C VAL A 304 3.51 5.61 -14.58
N LEU A 305 3.62 6.88 -14.26
CA LEU A 305 2.67 7.61 -13.51
C LEU A 305 1.53 8.07 -14.51
N GLU A 306 1.49 9.23 -15.21
CA GLU A 306 0.41 9.95 -16.02
C GLU A 306 -1.01 9.93 -15.44
N ASN A 307 -1.47 8.74 -15.10
CA ASN A 307 -2.03 8.47 -13.79
C ASN A 307 -1.15 9.09 -12.64
N ALA A 308 -0.57 10.33 -12.71
CA ALA A 308 0.84 10.57 -12.32
C ALA A 308 1.87 11.48 -13.12
N PRO A 309 1.80 12.81 -13.37
CA PRO A 309 2.99 13.48 -13.95
C PRO A 309 4.35 13.55 -13.17
N LEU A 310 5.43 13.97 -13.88
CA LEU A 310 6.81 14.43 -13.48
C LEU A 310 7.40 15.28 -14.66
N HIS A 311 8.53 16.01 -14.64
CA HIS A 311 9.63 16.23 -13.70
C HIS A 311 9.28 16.82 -12.32
N ALA A 312 10.29 17.02 -11.47
CA ALA A 312 10.23 17.25 -10.03
C ALA A 312 9.32 18.36 -9.49
N LYS A 313 8.94 19.37 -10.29
CA LYS A 313 7.90 20.36 -9.90
C LYS A 313 6.54 20.12 -10.56
N SER A 314 6.52 19.58 -11.78
CA SER A 314 5.27 19.24 -12.49
C SER A 314 4.64 17.93 -12.02
N SER A 315 5.33 17.12 -11.22
CA SER A 315 4.78 15.94 -10.53
C SER A 315 3.96 16.21 -9.29
N LEU A 316 4.29 17.30 -8.59
CA LEU A 316 3.77 17.58 -7.26
C LEU A 316 2.23 17.52 -7.22
N PRO A 317 1.45 18.02 -8.21
CA PRO A 317 -0.02 17.86 -8.28
C PRO A 317 -0.57 16.43 -8.35
N PHE A 318 0.29 15.41 -8.35
CA PHE A 318 -0.07 14.02 -8.64
C PHE A 318 0.56 12.99 -7.69
N ILE A 319 1.44 13.43 -6.80
CA ILE A 319 1.98 12.67 -5.65
C ILE A 319 1.01 12.86 -4.47
N ASP A 320 0.62 11.77 -3.79
CA ASP A 320 -0.19 11.87 -2.57
C ASP A 320 0.67 12.19 -1.35
N HIS A 321 1.73 11.40 -1.17
CA HIS A 321 2.68 11.56 -0.08
C HIS A 321 4.09 11.67 -0.68
N LEU A 322 4.74 12.81 -0.47
CA LEU A 322 6.13 13.05 -0.80
C LEU A 322 6.96 12.91 0.47
N ILE A 323 8.02 12.10 0.42
CA ILE A 323 9.04 12.04 1.48
C ILE A 323 10.39 12.35 0.82
N ILE A 324 11.17 13.27 1.40
CA ILE A 324 12.37 13.87 0.79
C ILE A 324 13.34 14.37 1.89
N ASN A 325 14.64 14.48 1.64
CA ASN A 325 15.55 15.18 2.59
C ASN A 325 15.60 16.70 2.35
N GLU A 326 16.18 17.44 3.28
CA GLU A 326 16.28 18.91 3.22
C GLU A 326 17.12 19.39 2.02
N THR A 327 18.21 18.68 1.69
CA THR A 327 19.05 19.03 0.53
C THR A 327 18.28 18.86 -0.78
N GLU A 328 17.61 17.72 -0.95
CA GLU A 328 16.76 17.39 -2.10
C GLU A 328 15.57 18.37 -2.24
N ALA A 329 14.91 18.72 -1.12
CA ALA A 329 13.81 19.67 -1.10
C ALA A 329 14.24 21.09 -1.49
N GLY A 330 15.45 21.50 -1.11
CA GLY A 330 16.06 22.76 -1.53
C GLY A 330 16.27 22.82 -3.05
N LEU A 331 16.84 21.76 -3.63
CA LEU A 331 17.13 21.67 -5.06
C LEU A 331 15.88 21.83 -5.95
N ILE A 332 14.70 21.36 -5.52
CA ILE A 332 13.42 21.53 -6.25
C ILE A 332 13.09 23.02 -6.49
N PHE A 333 13.54 23.92 -5.61
CA PHE A 333 13.35 25.38 -5.74
C PHE A 333 14.65 26.15 -5.98
N THR A 334 15.75 25.47 -6.31
CA THR A 334 17.10 26.06 -6.44
C THR A 334 17.56 26.86 -5.20
N LYS A 335 17.14 26.42 -4.00
CA LYS A 335 17.52 26.95 -2.69
C LYS A 335 18.52 26.00 -2.01
N ASN A 336 19.57 26.53 -1.38
CA ASN A 336 20.43 25.74 -0.49
C ASN A 336 19.90 25.86 0.95
N ILE A 337 19.24 24.81 1.47
CA ILE A 337 18.79 24.74 2.88
C ILE A 337 19.96 24.26 3.75
N THR A 338 19.97 24.65 5.03
CA THR A 338 20.77 23.97 6.08
C THR A 338 19.86 23.22 7.06
N SER A 339 20.28 22.02 7.50
CA SER A 339 19.57 21.15 8.46
C SER A 339 19.07 21.90 9.71
N ASP A 340 19.89 22.84 10.17
CA ASP A 340 19.70 23.58 11.42
C ASP A 340 18.61 24.68 11.27
N ASN A 341 18.18 25.02 10.04
CA ASN A 341 17.16 26.04 9.80
C ASN A 341 15.75 25.44 9.59
N LEU A 342 15.10 25.09 10.69
CA LEU A 342 13.73 24.57 10.69
C LEU A 342 12.69 25.56 10.10
N TYR A 343 12.96 26.86 10.01
CA TYR A 343 12.05 27.82 9.37
C TYR A 343 12.04 27.66 7.85
N GLU A 344 13.21 27.57 7.21
CA GLU A 344 13.33 27.30 5.77
C GLU A 344 12.75 25.93 5.41
N ILE A 345 13.01 24.91 6.23
CA ILE A 345 12.46 23.55 6.04
C ILE A 345 10.93 23.57 6.07
N LYS A 346 10.31 24.29 7.03
CA LYS A 346 8.84 24.49 7.07
C LYS A 346 8.33 25.27 5.85
N GLN A 347 9.03 26.34 5.43
CA GLN A 347 8.62 27.12 4.26
C GLN A 347 8.66 26.27 2.99
N ILE A 348 9.66 25.41 2.82
CA ILE A 348 9.80 24.59 1.61
C ILE A 348 8.83 23.39 1.63
N ALA A 349 8.49 22.84 2.80
CA ALA A 349 7.35 21.92 2.91
C ALA A 349 6.03 22.60 2.48
N ASN A 350 5.83 23.87 2.86
CA ASN A 350 4.70 24.65 2.39
C ASN A 350 4.74 24.87 0.86
N ASP A 351 5.88 25.30 0.31
CA ASP A 351 6.09 25.51 -1.13
C ASP A 351 5.81 24.22 -1.95
N LEU A 352 6.10 23.03 -1.40
CA LEU A 352 5.83 21.72 -2.00
C LEU A 352 4.33 21.36 -1.99
N ILE A 353 3.62 21.62 -0.88
CA ILE A 353 2.16 21.47 -0.81
C ILE A 353 1.48 22.43 -1.80
N ASP A 354 1.89 23.70 -1.84
CA ASP A 354 1.32 24.70 -2.77
C ASP A 354 1.68 24.44 -4.24
N SER A 355 2.77 23.73 -4.49
CA SER A 355 3.09 23.20 -5.83
C SER A 355 2.29 21.94 -6.19
N GLY A 356 1.51 21.37 -5.26
CA GLY A 356 0.40 20.45 -5.56
C GLY A 356 0.37 19.12 -4.79
N VAL A 357 1.32 18.83 -3.88
CA VAL A 357 1.36 17.52 -3.19
C VAL A 357 0.06 17.29 -2.39
N ARG A 358 -0.65 16.20 -2.70
CA ARG A 358 -2.09 16.12 -2.45
C ARG A 358 -2.49 15.90 -1.00
N LYS A 359 -1.62 15.29 -0.18
CA LYS A 359 -1.94 14.93 1.22
C LYS A 359 -0.85 15.28 2.20
N THR A 360 0.40 14.86 1.97
CA THR A 360 1.51 15.13 2.91
C THR A 360 2.85 15.35 2.22
N VAL A 361 3.63 16.29 2.76
CA VAL A 361 5.06 16.46 2.48
C VAL A 361 5.83 16.19 3.77
N THR A 362 6.73 15.21 3.74
CA THR A 362 7.60 14.88 4.86
C THR A 362 9.03 15.24 4.50
N ILE A 363 9.67 16.13 5.26
CA ILE A 363 11.09 16.49 5.08
C ILE A 363 11.87 16.03 6.29
N HIS A 364 12.93 15.25 6.08
CA HIS A 364 13.86 14.84 7.14
C HIS A 364 15.25 15.45 6.97
N PHE A 365 15.98 15.50 8.08
CA PHE A 365 17.26 16.18 8.30
C PHE A 365 17.94 15.51 9.51
N THR A 366 19.20 15.80 9.82
CA THR A 366 19.96 15.08 10.88
C THR A 366 19.26 15.11 12.25
N GLU A 367 18.66 16.22 12.62
CA GLU A 367 17.99 16.42 13.91
C GLU A 367 16.56 15.85 13.99
N GLY A 368 15.94 15.44 12.88
CA GLY A 368 14.60 14.83 12.88
C GLY A 368 13.87 14.86 11.54
N ALA A 369 12.54 14.95 11.59
CA ALA A 369 11.69 15.14 10.43
C ALA A 369 10.47 16.01 10.75
N ILE A 370 10.02 16.81 9.77
CA ILE A 370 8.68 17.38 9.76
C ILE A 370 7.76 16.61 8.82
N LEU A 371 6.47 16.59 9.13
CA LEU A 371 5.40 16.24 8.21
C LEU A 371 4.42 17.42 8.15
N MET A 372 4.19 17.95 6.96
CA MET A 372 3.16 18.94 6.69
C MET A 372 2.04 18.30 5.87
N THR A 373 0.79 18.49 6.29
CA THR A 373 -0.40 18.04 5.56
C THR A 373 -0.87 19.08 4.54
N ASN A 374 -1.78 18.68 3.65
CA ASN A 374 -2.41 19.56 2.66
C ASN A 374 -3.25 20.69 3.30
N ASP A 375 -3.87 20.44 4.45
CA ASP A 375 -4.53 21.44 5.30
C ASP A 375 -3.57 22.21 6.23
N LYS A 376 -2.26 22.12 5.96
CA LYS A 376 -1.16 22.88 6.59
C LYS A 376 -0.92 22.59 8.08
N ASN A 377 -1.52 21.54 8.64
CA ASN A 377 -1.09 21.03 9.95
C ASN A 377 0.37 20.56 9.86
N LEU A 378 1.14 20.85 10.90
CA LEU A 378 2.57 20.57 10.96
C LEU A 378 2.89 19.69 12.17
N PHE A 379 3.52 18.56 11.90
CA PHE A 379 4.04 17.62 12.88
C PHE A 379 5.57 17.65 12.84
N LEU A 380 6.22 17.47 13.99
CA LEU A 380 7.67 17.41 14.14
C LEU A 380 8.02 16.17 14.95
N GLN A 381 8.94 15.36 14.45
CA GLN A 381 9.52 14.20 15.11
C GLN A 381 11.02 14.41 15.27
N GLY A 382 11.55 14.32 16.50
CA GLY A 382 13.00 14.36 16.73
C GLY A 382 13.68 13.05 16.35
N SER A 383 14.95 13.13 15.93
CA SER A 383 15.83 11.96 15.79
C SER A 383 16.08 11.30 17.15
N ILE A 384 16.18 9.98 17.16
CA ILE A 384 16.62 9.20 18.32
C ILE A 384 18.15 9.24 18.41
N ILE A 385 18.69 9.31 19.62
CA ILE A 385 20.13 9.15 19.88
C ILE A 385 20.44 7.65 19.85
N LEU A 386 21.38 7.23 19.02
CA LEU A 386 21.80 5.82 18.98
C LEU A 386 22.60 5.44 20.23
N PRO A 387 22.38 4.22 20.78
CA PRO A 387 23.28 3.61 21.76
C PRO A 387 24.73 3.52 21.26
N GLU A 388 25.71 3.51 22.17
CA GLU A 388 27.13 3.60 21.83
C GLU A 388 27.67 2.40 21.03
N GLU A 389 27.00 1.25 21.11
CA GLU A 389 27.33 0.03 20.39
C GLU A 389 27.04 0.11 18.87
N PHE A 390 26.31 1.12 18.41
CA PHE A 390 26.05 1.39 17.00
C PHE A 390 26.93 2.53 16.46
N GLU A 391 27.49 2.34 15.26
CA GLU A 391 28.44 3.31 14.66
C GLU A 391 27.79 4.24 13.62
N GLY A 392 26.56 3.93 13.19
CA GLY A 392 25.78 4.81 12.32
C GLY A 392 24.53 4.16 11.74
N VAL A 393 23.85 4.87 10.85
CA VAL A 393 22.70 4.35 10.09
C VAL A 393 22.97 4.51 8.60
N MET A 394 22.74 3.43 7.83
CA MET A 394 22.56 3.52 6.38
C MET A 394 21.06 3.43 6.05
N ASP A 395 20.67 4.09 4.96
CA ASP A 395 19.30 4.14 4.50
C ASP A 395 18.28 4.55 5.60
N VAL A 396 18.65 5.61 6.34
CA VAL A 396 17.76 6.59 7.04
C VAL A 396 16.65 7.19 6.13
N GLY A 397 16.62 6.73 4.88
CA GLY A 397 15.81 7.12 3.76
C GLY A 397 15.10 5.96 3.06
N VAL A 398 15.17 4.73 3.59
CA VAL A 398 14.51 3.55 3.00
C VAL A 398 14.04 2.54 4.06
N GLY A 399 14.39 2.78 5.31
CA GLY A 399 14.08 1.95 6.46
C GLY A 399 15.38 1.71 7.20
N VAL A 400 15.40 2.14 8.46
CA VAL A 400 16.60 2.29 9.28
C VAL A 400 17.40 0.98 9.32
N SER A 401 18.56 0.99 8.67
CA SER A 401 19.56 -0.08 8.76
C SER A 401 20.70 0.42 9.64
N VAL A 402 20.66 0.04 10.93
CA VAL A 402 21.69 0.45 11.91
C VAL A 402 22.93 -0.45 11.74
N ILE A 403 24.13 0.13 11.78
CA ILE A 403 25.40 -0.60 11.77
C ILE A 403 25.86 -0.82 13.21
N HIS A 404 26.05 -2.07 13.64
CA HIS A 404 26.61 -2.38 14.95
C HIS A 404 28.14 -2.49 14.87
N LYS A 405 28.85 -2.14 15.95
CA LYS A 405 30.33 -2.08 15.95
C LYS A 405 31.02 -3.43 15.73
N SER A 406 30.34 -4.55 15.90
CA SER A 406 30.85 -5.88 15.52
C SER A 406 31.02 -6.05 14.01
N ASP A 407 30.17 -5.40 13.22
CA ASP A 407 29.94 -5.75 11.81
C ASP A 407 31.07 -5.23 10.91
N LEU A 408 31.95 -4.42 11.50
CA LEU A 408 33.14 -3.84 10.90
C LEU A 408 34.37 -4.78 10.97
N HIS A 409 34.27 -5.93 11.65
CA HIS A 409 35.34 -6.93 11.65
C HIS A 409 35.40 -7.69 10.30
N PRO A 410 36.59 -8.07 9.77
CA PRO A 410 36.74 -8.68 8.44
C PRO A 410 36.13 -10.08 8.24
N HIS A 411 35.36 -10.58 9.20
CA HIS A 411 34.78 -11.91 9.24
C HIS A 411 33.26 -11.93 9.47
N ALA A 412 32.61 -10.77 9.57
CA ALA A 412 31.14 -10.69 9.54
C ALA A 412 30.63 -11.12 8.15
N HIS A 413 30.07 -12.33 8.02
CA HIS A 413 29.35 -12.70 6.81
C HIS A 413 28.00 -11.97 6.81
N SER A 414 27.54 -11.52 5.64
CA SER A 414 26.19 -10.94 5.46
C SER A 414 25.05 -11.99 5.52
N GLN A 415 25.24 -13.00 6.38
CA GLN A 415 24.34 -14.11 6.68
C GLN A 415 24.28 -14.39 8.19
N ASP A 416 25.23 -13.86 8.99
CA ASP A 416 25.29 -14.07 10.43
C ASP A 416 24.33 -13.12 11.16
N LEU A 417 23.06 -13.53 11.19
CA LEU A 417 22.10 -13.30 12.27
C LEU A 417 22.00 -11.86 12.82
N LEU A 418 20.92 -11.16 12.44
CA LEU A 418 20.07 -10.63 13.52
C LEU A 418 19.70 -11.86 14.39
N PRO A 419 19.97 -11.86 15.70
CA PRO A 419 19.64 -13.01 16.54
C PRO A 419 18.13 -13.25 16.51
N GLU A 420 17.72 -14.51 16.67
CA GLU A 420 16.29 -14.88 16.74
C GLU A 420 15.59 -14.37 18.01
N ASP A 421 16.31 -13.64 18.86
CA ASP A 421 15.78 -12.90 20.02
C ASP A 421 14.75 -11.85 19.61
N GLU A 422 13.48 -12.15 19.85
CA GLU A 422 12.35 -11.23 19.63
C GLU A 422 12.55 -9.87 20.34
N THR A 423 13.35 -9.86 21.42
CA THR A 423 13.68 -8.69 22.26
C THR A 423 14.18 -7.45 21.51
N VAL A 424 14.84 -7.58 20.36
CA VAL A 424 15.32 -6.42 19.57
C VAL A 424 14.16 -5.74 18.83
N LEU A 425 13.23 -6.55 18.29
CA LEU A 425 12.00 -6.03 17.69
C LEU A 425 11.02 -5.54 18.76
N GLU A 426 10.92 -6.22 19.90
CA GLU A 426 10.11 -5.79 21.03
C GLU A 426 10.58 -4.44 21.58
N ARG A 427 11.89 -4.21 21.76
CA ARG A 427 12.43 -2.90 22.17
C ARG A 427 12.11 -1.76 21.20
N ILE A 428 12.01 -2.04 19.90
CA ILE A 428 11.56 -1.07 18.89
C ILE A 428 10.04 -0.82 18.98
N VAL A 429 9.27 -1.77 19.50
CA VAL A 429 7.82 -1.65 19.74
C VAL A 429 7.50 -0.98 21.09
N GLU A 430 8.28 -1.21 22.15
CA GLU A 430 8.15 -0.60 23.49
C GLU A 430 8.34 0.93 23.45
N LEU A 431 9.14 1.45 22.51
CA LEU A 431 9.36 2.89 22.29
C LEU A 431 8.09 3.67 21.88
N LYS A 432 6.91 3.05 21.87
CA LYS A 432 5.61 3.73 21.70
C LYS A 432 5.09 4.46 22.95
N GLU A 433 5.54 4.11 24.17
CA GLU A 433 4.88 4.59 25.40
C GLU A 433 5.65 5.64 26.22
N ILE A 434 6.89 6.00 25.87
CA ILE A 434 7.74 6.86 26.72
C ILE A 434 7.93 8.26 26.12
N PHE A 435 7.02 9.18 26.49
CA PHE A 435 7.19 10.63 26.31
C PHE A 435 7.48 11.34 27.64
N PRO A 436 8.70 11.85 27.84
CA PRO A 436 8.95 13.00 28.71
C PRO A 436 9.70 14.13 27.98
N GLU A 437 9.33 15.39 28.25
CA GLU A 437 9.96 16.59 27.68
C GLU A 437 11.35 16.91 28.28
N SER A 438 12.35 16.02 28.20
CA SER A 438 13.71 16.36 28.66
C SER A 438 14.86 15.50 28.12
N VAL A 439 15.36 15.78 26.90
CA VAL A 439 16.79 15.52 26.55
C VAL A 439 17.36 16.65 25.68
N GLN A 440 17.83 17.71 26.33
CA GLN A 440 18.85 18.60 25.76
C GLN A 440 20.16 18.42 26.52
N ASN A 441 21.12 17.67 25.96
CA ASN A 441 22.52 18.09 25.75
C ASN A 441 23.46 16.94 25.31
N SER A 442 24.61 17.34 24.75
CA SER A 442 25.89 16.59 24.71
C SER A 442 25.90 15.12 24.24
N VAL A 443 25.50 14.87 22.99
CA VAL A 443 26.08 13.82 22.14
C VAL A 443 26.35 14.43 20.75
N GLY A 444 27.44 14.02 20.08
CA GLY A 444 27.86 14.59 18.79
C GLY A 444 26.84 14.40 17.65
N LYS A 445 26.85 15.30 16.66
CA LYS A 445 25.90 15.31 15.52
C LYS A 445 25.84 13.99 14.71
N SER A 446 26.85 13.13 14.81
CA SER A 446 26.95 11.85 14.08
C SER A 446 26.01 10.74 14.58
N ASN A 447 25.65 10.72 15.87
CA ASN A 447 25.03 9.54 16.50
C ASN A 447 23.50 9.67 16.60
N ARG A 448 22.85 10.18 15.54
CA ARG A 448 21.39 10.43 15.49
C ARG A 448 20.73 9.69 14.33
N ALA A 449 19.61 9.05 14.62
CA ALA A 449 18.82 8.30 13.67
C ALA A 449 17.42 8.90 13.53
N VAL A 450 17.02 9.29 12.32
CA VAL A 450 15.61 9.50 11.99
C VAL A 450 14.99 8.15 11.67
N ILE A 451 13.90 7.75 12.34
CA ILE A 451 13.11 6.59 11.88
C ILE A 451 12.18 7.07 10.75
N ASN A 452 12.70 7.11 9.51
CA ASN A 452 11.96 7.54 8.32
C ASN A 452 12.50 6.89 7.02
N THR A 453 11.81 7.14 5.89
CA THR A 453 12.00 6.41 4.62
C THR A 453 11.97 7.29 3.35
N SER A 454 12.86 8.27 3.22
CA SER A 454 13.24 8.83 1.89
C SER A 454 14.73 9.04 1.60
N LYS A 455 15.13 8.67 0.39
CA LYS A 455 16.17 9.36 -0.37
C LYS A 455 15.56 9.71 -1.72
N PHE A 456 14.48 10.50 -1.67
CA PHE A 456 13.22 10.42 -2.44
C PHE A 456 12.29 9.22 -2.18
N ALA A 457 11.01 9.53 -1.92
CA ALA A 457 9.87 8.63 -2.00
C ALA A 457 8.66 9.30 -2.66
N TYR A 458 8.21 8.76 -3.79
CA TYR A 458 6.99 9.19 -4.48
C TYR A 458 5.88 8.17 -4.25
N ILE A 459 5.01 8.41 -3.27
CA ILE A 459 3.91 7.48 -2.93
C ILE A 459 2.58 8.02 -3.47
N LYS A 460 1.91 7.20 -4.28
CA LYS A 460 0.56 7.49 -4.79
C LYS A 460 -0.50 6.51 -4.27
N GLY A 461 -1.63 7.04 -3.79
CA GLY A 461 -2.85 6.29 -3.50
C GLY A 461 -3.75 6.25 -4.73
N ARG A 462 -3.99 5.07 -5.29
CA ARG A 462 -4.61 4.93 -6.62
C ARG A 462 -6.12 4.70 -6.57
N THR A 463 -6.89 5.80 -6.54
CA THR A 463 -8.33 5.79 -6.87
C THR A 463 -8.52 5.75 -8.38
N ILE A 464 -9.50 4.99 -8.86
CA ILE A 464 -9.99 4.99 -10.25
C ILE A 464 -11.50 5.30 -10.16
N ALA A 465 -12.03 6.03 -11.13
CA ALA A 465 -13.45 6.36 -11.25
C ALA A 465 -14.24 5.26 -11.97
#